data_AF-A0A7X9HJV6-F1
#
_entry.id   AF-A0A7X9HJV6-F1
#
_cell.length_a   1.000
_cell.length_b   1.000
_cell.length_c   1.000
_cell.angle_alpha   90.00
_cell.angle_beta   90.00
_cell.angle_gamma   90.00
#
_symmetry.space_group_name_H-M   'P 1'
#
loop_
_entity.id
_entity.type
_entity.pdbx_description
1 polymer ?
#
loop_
_entity_poly.entity_id
_entity_poly.type
_entity_poly.pdbx_seq_one_letter_code
_entity_poly.pdbx_strand_id
1 'polypeptide(L)'
;MGTTSTPSPTGTKSSAGWIIAVVVIVLAAAALIIFRHQVVPGIKSVFARFTHKETPVKIPVQDTVKVPAVEPVTVPEQPLPPSKKYYIIVASFRHESNADKYVQFLQQKGYESVKIPRVRKNMYAVSCTSYVTQKEALGNLSHYRNTVNARAWVLGY
;
A
#
# COMPACT_ATOMS: atom_id res chain seq x y z
N MET A 1 -50.17 7.20 -76.80
CA MET A 1 -49.99 8.04 -75.58
C MET A 1 -49.94 7.11 -74.37
N GLY A 2 -49.07 7.38 -73.38
CA GLY A 2 -48.99 6.65 -72.10
C GLY A 2 -47.78 5.70 -72.02
N THR A 3 -46.58 6.19 -71.68
CA THR A 3 -45.97 6.33 -70.33
C THR A 3 -45.28 5.07 -69.80
N THR A 4 -43.95 5.19 -69.76
CA THR A 4 -42.93 4.57 -68.91
C THR A 4 -43.35 4.24 -67.47
N SER A 5 -42.80 3.15 -66.91
CA SER A 5 -42.25 3.13 -65.53
C SER A 5 -41.47 1.85 -65.18
N THR A 6 -40.14 1.93 -65.21
CA THR A 6 -39.24 1.30 -64.23
C THR A 6 -39.34 2.15 -62.94
N PRO A 7 -39.23 1.64 -61.68
CA PRO A 7 -37.96 1.21 -61.05
C PRO A 7 -38.16 -0.01 -60.08
N SER A 8 -37.14 -0.68 -59.53
CA SER A 8 -36.22 -0.13 -58.52
C SER A 8 -35.24 -1.22 -58.03
N PRO A 9 -33.96 -0.89 -57.78
CA PRO A 9 -32.97 -1.81 -57.24
C PRO A 9 -33.09 -1.93 -55.71
N THR A 10 -33.14 -3.16 -55.22
CA THR A 10 -33.10 -3.50 -53.79
C THR A 10 -31.74 -3.17 -53.19
N GLY A 11 -31.71 -2.25 -52.23
CA GLY A 11 -30.50 -1.82 -51.51
C GLY A 11 -30.03 -2.83 -50.47
N THR A 12 -28.84 -3.40 -50.70
CA THR A 12 -28.07 -4.21 -49.76
C THR A 12 -27.48 -3.32 -48.66
N LYS A 13 -27.94 -3.47 -47.42
CA LYS A 13 -27.47 -2.69 -46.27
C LYS A 13 -26.10 -3.21 -45.81
N SER A 14 -25.10 -2.34 -45.84
CA SER A 14 -23.70 -2.61 -45.49
C SER A 14 -23.54 -3.07 -44.03
N SER A 15 -22.99 -4.27 -43.84
CA SER A 15 -22.70 -4.92 -42.55
C SER A 15 -21.49 -4.35 -41.80
N ALA A 16 -20.83 -3.32 -42.35
CA ALA A 16 -19.59 -2.76 -41.81
C ALA A 16 -19.76 -2.04 -40.45
N GLY A 17 -20.92 -1.43 -40.19
CA GLY A 17 -21.15 -0.65 -38.97
C GLY A 17 -21.18 -1.48 -37.68
N TRP A 18 -21.73 -2.70 -37.74
CA TRP A 18 -21.82 -3.58 -36.57
C TRP A 18 -20.48 -4.20 -36.20
N ILE A 19 -19.62 -4.47 -37.18
CA ILE A 19 -18.28 -5.01 -36.93
C ILE A 19 -17.44 -3.99 -36.17
N ILE A 20 -17.52 -2.70 -36.55
CA ILE A 20 -16.80 -1.62 -35.86
C ILE A 20 -17.31 -1.48 -34.42
N ALA A 21 -18.63 -1.56 -34.19
CA ALA A 21 -19.21 -1.51 -32.85
C ALA A 21 -18.71 -2.64 -31.94
N VAL A 22 -18.63 -3.87 -32.46
CA VAL A 22 -18.11 -5.03 -31.71
C VAL A 22 -16.62 -4.85 -31.37
N VAL A 23 -15.80 -4.35 -32.31
CA VAL A 23 -14.38 -4.09 -32.07
C VAL A 23 -14.16 -3.03 -30.98
N VAL A 24 -14.95 -1.94 -31.00
CA VAL A 24 -14.87 -0.88 -29.99
C VAL A 24 -15.27 -1.41 -28.60
N ILE A 25 -16.30 -2.27 -28.52
CA ILE A 25 -16.73 -2.87 -27.25
C ILE A 25 -15.66 -3.81 -26.68
N VAL A 26 -15.02 -4.63 -27.52
CA VAL A 26 -13.95 -5.54 -27.09
C VAL A 26 -12.72 -4.76 -26.60
N LEU A 27 -12.33 -3.68 -27.30
CA LEU A 27 -11.22 -2.81 -26.87
C LEU A 27 -11.53 -2.08 -25.56
N ALA A 28 -12.76 -1.58 -25.39
CA ALA A 28 -13.18 -0.93 -24.16
C ALA A 28 -13.20 -1.90 -22.96
N ALA A 29 -13.64 -3.15 -23.17
CA ALA A 29 -13.64 -4.18 -22.14
C ALA A 29 -12.20 -4.59 -21.73
N ALA A 30 -11.28 -4.74 -22.68
CA ALA A 30 -9.88 -5.03 -22.39
C ALA A 30 -9.22 -3.90 -21.59
N ALA A 31 -9.47 -2.63 -21.96
CA ALA A 31 -8.97 -1.47 -21.22
C ALA A 31 -9.54 -1.42 -19.79
N LEU A 32 -10.83 -1.73 -19.60
CA LEU A 32 -11.45 -1.81 -18.28
C LEU A 32 -10.85 -2.93 -17.43
N ILE A 33 -10.54 -4.08 -18.01
CA ILE A 33 -9.91 -5.20 -17.28
C ILE A 33 -8.50 -4.79 -16.85
N ILE A 34 -7.69 -4.18 -17.72
CA ILE A 34 -6.33 -3.71 -17.38
C ILE A 34 -6.37 -2.58 -16.32
N PHE A 35 -7.30 -1.64 -16.44
CA PHE A 35 -7.42 -0.51 -15.50
C PHE A 35 -7.97 -0.93 -14.14
N ARG A 36 -8.91 -1.88 -14.11
CA ARG A 36 -9.51 -2.42 -12.87
C ARG A 36 -8.59 -3.44 -12.20
N HIS A 37 -7.77 -4.13 -12.97
CA HIS A 37 -6.77 -5.08 -12.50
C HIS A 37 -5.39 -4.40 -12.58
N GLN A 38 -5.10 -3.48 -11.65
CA GLN A 38 -3.75 -2.96 -11.39
C GLN A 38 -2.81 -4.11 -10.99
N VAL A 39 -2.40 -4.90 -11.98
CA VAL A 39 -1.31 -5.87 -11.88
C VAL A 39 -0.06 -5.02 -11.80
N VAL A 40 0.44 -4.82 -10.59
CA VAL A 40 1.80 -4.36 -10.36
C VAL A 40 2.70 -5.58 -10.60
N PRO A 41 3.37 -5.75 -11.76
CA PRO A 41 4.45 -6.71 -11.85
C PRO A 41 5.53 -6.27 -10.86
N GLY A 42 5.81 -7.17 -9.90
CA GLY A 42 6.46 -6.85 -8.64
C GLY A 42 7.81 -6.14 -8.74
N ILE A 43 7.91 -4.99 -8.06
CA ILE A 43 9.17 -4.34 -7.74
C ILE A 43 9.63 -4.90 -6.38
N LYS A 44 10.16 -6.13 -6.37
CA LYS A 44 10.65 -6.78 -5.14
C LYS A 44 12.09 -6.40 -4.76
N SER A 45 12.76 -5.48 -5.47
CA SER A 45 14.23 -5.39 -5.38
C SER A 45 14.79 -4.11 -4.74
N VAL A 46 13.97 -3.13 -4.36
CA VAL A 46 14.48 -1.84 -3.85
C VAL A 46 14.64 -1.82 -2.32
N PHE A 47 13.88 -2.64 -1.58
CA PHE A 47 13.87 -2.62 -0.11
C PHE A 47 14.98 -3.44 0.57
N ALA A 48 15.76 -4.23 -0.17
CA ALA A 48 16.89 -4.99 0.39
C ALA A 48 18.10 -4.09 0.78
N ARG A 49 18.02 -2.77 0.57
CA ARG A 49 19.10 -1.83 0.92
C ARG A 49 18.88 -1.11 2.26
N PHE A 50 17.73 -1.28 2.90
CA PHE A 50 17.45 -0.73 4.24
C PHE A 50 17.64 -1.73 5.37
N THR A 51 18.08 -2.96 5.06
CA THR A 51 18.69 -3.82 6.08
C THR A 51 20.01 -3.18 6.47
N HIS A 52 19.94 -2.32 7.48
CA HIS A 52 21.07 -1.84 8.23
C HIS A 52 21.95 -3.05 8.54
N LYS A 53 23.09 -3.16 7.85
CA LYS A 53 24.21 -3.97 8.30
C LYS A 53 24.51 -3.48 9.71
N GLU A 54 24.11 -4.25 10.72
CA GLU A 54 24.66 -4.14 12.05
C GLU A 54 26.16 -4.42 11.94
N THR A 55 26.92 -3.33 11.87
CA THR A 55 28.36 -3.38 12.06
C THR A 55 28.58 -3.59 13.56
N PRO A 56 29.23 -4.69 13.99
CA PRO A 56 29.39 -5.00 15.40
C PRO A 56 30.40 -4.02 16.01
N VAL A 57 29.92 -3.08 16.83
CA VAL A 57 30.77 -2.25 17.68
C VAL A 57 31.31 -3.14 18.79
N LYS A 58 32.60 -3.49 18.68
CA LYS A 58 33.37 -4.21 19.69
C LYS A 58 33.38 -3.39 20.99
N ILE A 59 32.69 -3.86 22.01
CA ILE A 59 32.88 -3.41 23.39
C ILE A 59 34.14 -4.13 23.92
N PRO A 60 35.17 -3.42 24.41
CA PRO A 60 36.38 -4.05 24.94
C PRO A 60 36.05 -4.83 26.21
N VAL A 61 36.34 -6.13 26.17
CA VAL A 61 36.28 -7.06 27.30
C VAL A 61 37.50 -6.81 28.19
N GLN A 62 37.28 -6.44 29.45
CA GLN A 62 38.27 -6.58 30.51
C GLN A 62 37.73 -7.51 31.59
N ASP A 63 38.38 -8.67 31.63
CA ASP A 63 38.90 -9.33 32.82
C ASP A 63 37.94 -10.05 33.80
N THR A 64 37.84 -11.36 33.50
CA THR A 64 38.23 -12.48 34.39
C THR A 64 37.13 -13.17 35.22
N VAL A 65 37.11 -14.50 35.04
CA VAL A 65 36.78 -15.59 35.98
C VAL A 65 35.41 -16.28 35.84
N LYS A 66 35.51 -17.54 35.39
CA LYS A 66 34.69 -18.75 35.62
C LYS A 66 33.32 -18.89 34.94
N VAL A 67 33.31 -19.82 33.99
CA VAL A 67 32.16 -20.65 33.60
C VAL A 67 31.88 -21.64 34.76
N PRO A 68 30.62 -21.80 35.21
CA PRO A 68 29.92 -23.06 34.96
C PRO A 68 28.48 -22.85 34.48
N ALA A 69 28.04 -23.77 33.63
CA ALA A 69 26.76 -23.80 32.93
C ALA A 69 25.55 -23.85 33.88
N VAL A 70 24.58 -22.93 33.72
CA VAL A 70 23.18 -23.06 34.16
C VAL A 70 22.29 -22.14 33.30
N GLU A 71 21.35 -22.76 32.55
CA GLU A 71 20.06 -22.26 32.03
C GLU A 71 19.99 -21.04 31.09
N PRO A 72 19.11 -21.03 30.06
CA PRO A 72 18.96 -19.90 29.15
C PRO A 72 18.35 -18.71 29.90
N VAL A 73 19.22 -17.82 30.38
CA VAL A 73 18.82 -16.58 31.03
C VAL A 73 18.11 -15.71 30.00
N THR A 74 16.78 -15.70 30.10
CA THR A 74 15.89 -14.62 29.67
C THR A 74 16.55 -13.29 30.02
N VAL A 75 17.13 -12.61 29.02
CA VAL A 75 17.53 -11.21 29.16
C VAL A 75 16.24 -10.41 29.20
N PRO A 76 15.85 -9.78 30.33
CA PRO A 76 14.77 -8.82 30.29
C PRO A 76 15.25 -7.68 29.40
N GLU A 77 14.64 -7.56 28.22
CA GLU A 77 14.74 -6.40 27.35
C GLU A 77 14.38 -5.18 28.21
N GLN A 78 15.40 -4.45 28.66
CA GLN A 78 15.21 -3.24 29.44
C GLN A 78 14.37 -2.28 28.57
N PRO A 79 13.27 -1.72 29.09
CA PRO A 79 12.44 -0.83 28.30
C PRO A 79 13.26 0.42 28.02
N LEU A 80 13.74 0.56 26.78
CA LEU A 80 14.21 1.84 26.28
C LEU A 80 13.11 2.88 26.59
N PRO A 81 13.47 4.08 27.09
CA PRO A 81 12.47 5.11 27.35
C PRO A 81 11.62 5.29 26.09
N PRO A 82 10.29 5.52 26.23
CA PRO A 82 9.39 5.59 25.08
C PRO A 82 9.88 6.73 24.18
N SER A 83 10.61 6.37 23.13
CA SER A 83 11.02 7.32 22.11
C SER A 83 9.75 7.82 21.47
N LYS A 84 9.59 9.14 21.42
CA LYS A 84 8.43 9.78 20.81
C LYS A 84 8.37 9.34 19.35
N LYS A 85 7.24 8.76 18.92
CA LYS A 85 7.09 8.23 17.55
C LYS A 85 6.04 9.02 16.80
N TYR A 86 6.27 9.22 15.51
CA TYR A 86 5.39 9.93 14.61
C TYR A 86 4.90 9.00 13.52
N TYR A 87 3.60 8.75 13.49
CA TYR A 87 2.97 7.82 12.55
C TYR A 87 2.28 8.56 11.42
N ILE A 88 2.40 8.05 10.19
CA ILE A 88 1.61 8.54 9.06
C ILE A 88 0.31 7.74 8.99
N ILE A 89 -0.79 8.37 9.37
CA ILE A 89 -2.12 7.75 9.37
C ILE A 89 -2.76 7.96 8.01
N VAL A 90 -3.18 6.86 7.39
CA VAL A 90 -3.80 6.85 6.06
C VAL A 90 -5.29 6.50 6.09
N ALA A 91 -5.75 5.84 7.14
CA ALA A 91 -7.16 5.51 7.33
C ALA A 91 -7.49 5.37 8.82
N SER A 92 -8.77 5.49 9.15
CA SER A 92 -9.27 5.26 10.51
C SER A 92 -10.66 4.62 10.42
N PHE A 93 -10.84 3.51 11.12
CA PHE A 93 -12.03 2.68 11.04
C PHE A 93 -12.72 2.57 12.40
N ARG A 94 -14.04 2.48 12.38
CA ARG A 94 -14.83 2.23 13.60
C ARG A 94 -14.81 0.77 14.04
N HIS A 95 -14.72 -0.15 13.08
CA HIS A 95 -14.63 -1.59 13.34
C HIS A 95 -13.18 -2.04 13.21
N GLU A 96 -12.71 -2.78 14.21
CA GLU A 96 -11.35 -3.31 14.26
C GLU A 96 -11.03 -4.23 13.08
N SER A 97 -11.97 -5.11 12.73
CA SER A 97 -11.83 -6.05 11.61
C SER A 97 -11.57 -5.35 10.26
N ASN A 98 -12.10 -4.14 10.07
CA ASN A 98 -11.82 -3.35 8.86
C ASN A 98 -10.42 -2.73 8.90
N ALA A 99 -9.97 -2.30 10.08
CA ALA A 99 -8.60 -1.84 10.26
C ALA A 99 -7.60 -2.96 9.99
N ASP A 100 -7.86 -4.18 10.49
CA ASP A 100 -6.99 -5.34 10.29
C ASP A 100 -6.87 -5.72 8.81
N LYS A 101 -8.00 -5.77 8.09
CA LYS A 101 -8.00 -5.99 6.63
C LYS A 101 -7.19 -4.93 5.89
N TYR A 102 -7.30 -3.67 6.30
CA TYR A 102 -6.58 -2.57 5.66
C TYR A 102 -5.08 -2.59 5.97
N VAL A 103 -4.69 -2.98 7.20
CA VAL A 103 -3.28 -3.23 7.55
C VAL A 103 -2.70 -4.33 6.70
N GLN A 104 -3.39 -5.48 6.57
CA GLN A 104 -2.95 -6.58 5.71
C GLN A 104 -2.79 -6.13 4.26
N PHE A 105 -3.74 -5.35 3.74
CA PHE A 105 -3.66 -4.79 2.40
C PHE A 105 -2.44 -3.89 2.19
N LEU A 106 -2.11 -3.04 3.17
CA LEU A 106 -0.92 -2.18 3.08
C LEU A 106 0.39 -2.97 3.23
N GLN A 107 0.40 -3.99 4.09
CA GLN A 107 1.55 -4.89 4.23
C GLN A 107 1.80 -5.69 2.94
N GLN A 108 0.74 -6.14 2.26
CA GLN A 108 0.84 -6.76 0.95
C GLN A 108 1.39 -5.82 -0.12
N LYS A 109 1.17 -4.51 0.03
CA LYS A 109 1.78 -3.47 -0.81
C LYS A 109 3.22 -3.12 -0.44
N GLY A 110 3.76 -3.71 0.64
CA GLY A 110 5.14 -3.51 1.09
C GLY A 110 5.33 -2.38 2.10
N TYR A 111 4.26 -1.90 2.74
CA TYR A 111 4.36 -0.89 3.80
C TYR A 111 4.49 -1.54 5.18
N GLU A 112 5.25 -0.92 6.08
CA GLU A 112 5.38 -1.29 7.50
C GLU A 112 4.17 -0.83 8.33
N SER A 113 2.98 -1.20 7.86
CA SER A 113 1.73 -0.69 8.40
C SER A 113 1.36 -1.33 9.72
N VAL A 114 0.90 -0.49 10.66
CA VAL A 114 0.54 -0.90 12.02
C VAL A 114 -0.84 -0.32 12.37
N LYS A 115 -1.65 -1.12 13.08
CA LYS A 115 -2.89 -0.63 13.67
C LYS A 115 -2.57 0.15 14.95
N ILE A 116 -2.98 1.41 15.02
CA ILE A 116 -2.89 2.21 16.22
C ILE A 116 -4.24 2.16 16.93
N PRO A 117 -4.31 1.52 18.12
CA PRO A 117 -5.53 1.48 18.88
C PRO A 117 -5.88 2.88 19.39
N ARG A 118 -7.17 3.24 19.26
CA ARG A 118 -7.83 4.26 20.08
C ARG A 118 -7.28 5.69 19.97
N VAL A 119 -6.97 6.15 18.76
CA VAL A 119 -6.52 7.55 18.53
C VAL A 119 -7.54 8.58 19.02
N ARG A 120 -8.84 8.36 18.76
CA ARG A 120 -9.98 9.14 19.31
C ARG A 120 -11.22 8.26 19.39
N LYS A 121 -12.04 8.41 20.45
CA LYS A 121 -13.42 7.90 20.57
C LYS A 121 -13.70 6.56 19.85
N ASN A 122 -12.97 5.50 20.23
CA ASN A 122 -13.13 4.14 19.72
C ASN A 122 -12.91 3.96 18.21
N MET A 123 -12.01 4.75 17.61
CA MET A 123 -11.55 4.51 16.25
C MET A 123 -10.18 3.83 16.23
N TYR A 124 -10.02 2.88 15.32
CA TYR A 124 -8.79 2.16 15.02
C TYR A 124 -8.12 2.84 13.83
N ALA A 125 -7.04 3.56 14.08
CA ALA A 125 -6.28 4.20 13.02
C ALA A 125 -5.29 3.20 12.42
N VAL A 126 -5.00 3.36 11.14
CA VAL A 126 -4.00 2.54 10.44
C VAL A 126 -2.86 3.45 10.00
N SER A 127 -1.67 3.18 10.51
CA SER A 127 -0.45 3.83 10.06
C SER A 127 0.12 3.11 8.85
N CYS A 128 0.73 3.87 7.95
CA CYS A 128 1.47 3.34 6.81
C CYS A 128 2.93 3.05 7.19
N THR A 129 3.51 3.95 7.98
CA THR A 129 4.90 3.92 8.46
C THR A 129 5.02 4.78 9.73
N SER A 130 6.17 4.69 10.41
CA SER A 130 6.50 5.47 11.60
C SER A 130 7.90 6.09 11.49
N TYR A 131 8.07 7.27 12.09
CA TYR A 131 9.32 8.03 12.12
C TYR A 131 9.67 8.44 13.55
N VAL A 132 10.96 8.69 13.79
CA VAL A 132 11.46 9.15 15.10
C VAL A 132 11.23 10.66 15.27
N THR A 133 11.26 11.42 14.17
CA THR A 133 11.14 12.89 14.23
C THR A 133 9.92 13.40 13.49
N GLN A 134 9.29 14.45 14.04
CA GLN A 134 8.14 15.11 13.41
C GLN A 134 8.48 15.68 12.03
N LYS A 135 9.69 16.24 11.90
CA LYS A 135 10.17 16.85 10.66
C LYS A 135 10.24 15.84 9.52
N GLU A 136 10.74 14.65 9.81
CA GLU A 136 10.80 13.54 8.85
C GLU A 136 9.41 13.06 8.45
N ALA A 137 8.50 12.90 9.43
CA ALA A 137 7.11 12.54 9.17
C ALA A 137 6.39 13.58 8.28
N LEU A 138 6.56 14.87 8.57
CA LEU A 138 5.97 15.95 7.77
C LEU A 138 6.59 16.06 6.38
N GLY A 139 7.91 15.85 6.26
CA GLY A 139 8.62 15.85 4.98
C GLY A 139 8.12 14.74 4.04
N ASN A 140 7.87 13.56 4.59
CA ASN A 140 7.38 12.42 3.83
C ASN A 140 5.84 12.39 3.67
N LEU A 141 5.10 13.27 4.36
CA LEU A 141 3.63 13.27 4.34
C LEU A 141 3.04 13.49 2.94
N SER A 142 3.64 14.36 2.12
CA SER A 142 3.15 14.65 0.77
C SER A 142 3.17 13.41 -0.12
N HIS A 143 4.22 12.59 0.01
CA HIS A 143 4.34 11.33 -0.71
C HIS A 143 3.17 10.40 -0.41
N TYR A 144 2.84 10.18 0.87
CA TYR A 144 1.71 9.32 1.25
C TYR A 144 0.34 9.91 0.88
N ARG A 145 0.22 11.24 0.84
CA ARG A 145 -0.99 11.90 0.33
C ARG A 145 -1.23 11.63 -1.14
N ASN A 146 -0.17 11.63 -1.93
CA ASN A 146 -0.25 11.44 -3.38
C ASN A 146 -0.34 9.97 -3.78
N THR A 147 0.20 9.05 -2.98
CA THR A 147 0.30 7.63 -3.34
C THR A 147 -0.74 6.73 -2.66
N VAL A 148 -1.08 7.00 -1.40
CA VAL A 148 -1.94 6.12 -0.59
C VAL A 148 -3.29 6.76 -0.31
N ASN A 149 -3.31 7.95 0.29
CA ASN A 149 -4.54 8.64 0.62
C ASN A 149 -4.33 10.15 0.79
N ALA A 150 -4.99 10.97 -0.02
CA ALA A 150 -4.92 12.44 0.02
C ALA A 150 -5.23 13.04 1.40
N ARG A 151 -6.00 12.33 2.23
CA ARG A 151 -6.37 12.75 3.58
C ARG A 151 -5.42 12.24 4.66
N ALA A 152 -4.23 11.75 4.31
CA ALA A 152 -3.26 11.31 5.30
C ALA A 152 -2.83 12.45 6.25
N TRP A 153 -2.58 12.10 7.50
CA TRP A 153 -2.12 13.03 8.54
C TRP A 153 -1.04 12.38 9.43
N VAL A 154 -0.27 13.22 10.12
CA VAL A 154 0.74 12.76 11.10
C VAL A 154 0.10 12.67 12.47
N LEU A 155 0.39 11.60 13.20
CA LEU A 155 0.02 11.42 14.61
C LEU A 155 1.29 11.23 15.44
N GLY A 156 1.56 12.13 16.38
CA GLY A 156 2.58 11.93 17.40
C GLY A 156 2.03 11.08 18.55
N TYR A 157 2.79 10.09 18.99
CA TYR A 157 2.49 9.19 20.08
C TYR A 157 3.62 9.21 21.11
#